data_AF-A0A3D2MLK0-F1
#
_entry.id   AF-A0A3D2MLK0-F1
#
_cell.length_a   1.000
_cell.length_b   1.000
_cell.length_c   1.000
_cell.angle_alpha   90.00
_cell.angle_beta   90.00
_cell.angle_gamma   90.00
#
_symmetry.space_group_name_H-M   'P 1'
#
loop_
_entity.id
_entity.type
_entity.pdbx_description
1 polymer ?
#
loop_
_entity_poly.entity_id
_entity_poly.type
_entity_poly.pdbx_seq_one_letter_code
_entity_poly.pdbx_strand_id
1 'polypeptide(L)' 'PPSGTQSPLGPTSMGMQPNVEAGLSYVFGWITGLIFFLVEKQNRFVRFHAMQSILFFGGITVIDI' A
#
# COMPACT_ATOMS: atom_id res chain seq x y z
N PRO A 1 0.98 9.46 28.66
CA PRO A 1 0.07 9.64 27.50
C PRO A 1 0.52 8.77 26.30
N PRO A 2 -0.36 7.99 25.66
CA PRO A 2 -0.04 7.46 24.35
C PRO A 2 0.01 8.66 23.39
N SER A 3 1.21 9.16 23.14
CA SER A 3 1.46 10.20 22.14
C SER A 3 1.17 9.62 20.77
N GLY A 4 0.24 10.22 20.03
CA GLY A 4 0.02 9.92 18.62
C GLY A 4 -1.45 9.85 18.27
N THR A 5 -1.94 10.84 17.54
CA THR A 5 -3.17 10.79 16.76
C THR A 5 -3.19 9.50 15.94
N GLN A 6 -3.99 8.51 16.36
CA GLN A 6 -4.23 7.32 15.55
C GLN A 6 -4.83 7.78 14.23
N SER A 7 -4.29 7.29 13.10
CA SER A 7 -4.84 7.60 11.79
C SER A 7 -6.31 7.16 11.72
N PRO A 8 -7.23 7.98 11.19
CA PRO A 8 -8.64 7.59 11.03
C PRO A 8 -8.81 6.39 10.10
N LEU A 9 -7.78 6.04 9.32
CA LEU A 9 -7.73 4.87 8.44
C LEU A 9 -7.35 3.57 9.17
N GLY A 10 -7.16 3.63 10.48
CA GLY A 10 -6.79 2.49 11.32
C GLY A 10 -5.29 2.21 11.34
N PRO A 11 -4.86 1.24 12.16
CA PRO A 11 -3.45 0.85 12.28
C PRO A 11 -2.97 0.12 11.01
N THR A 12 -1.65 0.04 10.85
CA THR A 12 -0.98 -0.75 9.81
C THR A 12 -0.07 -1.80 10.43
N SER A 13 0.31 -2.79 9.63
CA SER A 13 1.18 -3.88 10.08
C SER A 13 2.62 -3.43 10.28
N MET A 14 3.07 -2.37 9.59
CA MET A 14 4.41 -1.81 9.73
C MET A 14 4.47 -0.63 10.71
N GLY A 15 3.34 -0.24 11.30
CA GLY A 15 3.25 0.87 12.26
C GLY A 15 3.47 2.26 11.65
N MET A 16 3.52 2.36 10.31
CA MET A 16 3.59 3.64 9.61
C MET A 16 2.18 4.24 9.42
N GLN A 17 2.12 5.51 9.03
CA GLN A 17 0.83 6.11 8.71
C GLN A 17 0.26 5.44 7.43
N PRO A 18 -1.03 5.06 7.41
CA PRO A 18 -1.66 4.39 6.27
C PRO A 18 -1.51 5.12 4.93
N ASN A 19 -1.52 6.46 4.93
CA ASN A 19 -1.32 7.28 3.72
C ASN A 19 0.11 7.16 3.18
N VAL A 20 1.11 7.06 4.07
CA VAL A 20 2.52 6.88 3.69
C VAL A 20 2.71 5.50 3.08
N GLU A 21 2.22 4.44 3.73
CA GLU A 21 2.32 3.08 3.19
C GLU A 21 1.59 2.93 1.85
N ALA A 22 0.39 3.52 1.73
CA ALA A 22 -0.34 3.56 0.47
C ALA A 22 0.48 4.25 -0.62
N GLY A 23 1.10 5.41 -0.35
CA GLY A 23 1.96 6.10 -1.30
C GLY A 23 3.20 5.29 -1.70
N LEU A 24 3.87 4.66 -0.72
CA LEU A 24 5.04 3.81 -0.96
C LEU A 24 4.73 2.61 -1.87
N SER A 25 3.49 2.11 -1.84
CA SER A 25 3.06 1.01 -2.72
C SER A 25 3.13 1.34 -4.22
N TYR A 26 3.23 2.62 -4.60
CA TYR A 26 3.36 3.05 -6.01
C TYR A 26 4.79 3.34 -6.46
N VAL A 27 5.78 3.43 -5.56
CA VAL A 27 7.12 3.98 -5.88
C VAL A 27 7.88 3.17 -6.93
N PHE A 28 7.83 1.84 -6.85
CA PHE A 28 8.45 0.94 -7.84
C PHE A 28 7.38 0.19 -8.65
N GLY A 29 6.22 0.82 -8.86
CA GLY A 29 5.12 0.26 -9.62
C GLY A 29 4.54 -1.02 -9.01
N TRP A 30 4.26 -2.01 -9.88
CA TRP A 30 3.60 -3.24 -9.47
C TRP A 30 4.42 -4.07 -8.47
N ILE A 31 5.76 -3.92 -8.46
CA ILE A 31 6.66 -4.62 -7.54
C ILE A 31 6.42 -4.14 -6.11
N THR A 32 6.43 -2.83 -5.86
CA THR A 32 6.08 -2.29 -4.54
C THR A 32 4.63 -2.58 -4.18
N GLY A 33 3.71 -2.51 -5.15
CA GLY A 33 2.32 -2.89 -4.93
C GLY A 33 2.22 -4.31 -4.39
N LEU A 34 2.96 -5.27 -4.98
CA LEU A 34 2.97 -6.66 -4.56
C LEU A 34 3.55 -6.83 -3.14
N ILE A 35 4.67 -6.17 -2.85
CA ILE A 35 5.30 -6.21 -1.52
C ILE A 35 4.33 -5.69 -0.45
N PHE A 36 3.77 -4.50 -0.64
CA PHE A 36 2.83 -3.91 0.33
C PHE A 36 1.55 -4.74 0.45
N PHE A 37 1.04 -5.32 -0.64
CA PHE A 37 -0.15 -6.18 -0.59
C PHE A 37 0.09 -7.46 0.22
N LEU A 38 1.29 -8.04 0.14
CA LEU A 38 1.64 -9.25 0.86
C LEU A 38 2.00 -8.99 2.32
N VAL A 39 2.72 -7.91 2.62
CA VAL A 39 3.17 -7.58 3.98
C VAL A 39 2.07 -6.93 4.81
N GLU A 40 1.24 -6.08 4.22
CA GLU A 40 0.15 -5.43 4.95
C GLU A 40 -1.03 -6.39 5.15
N LYS A 41 -1.33 -6.74 6.42
CA LYS A 41 -2.41 -7.65 6.79
C LYS A 41 -3.59 -6.98 7.49
N GLN A 42 -3.36 -5.84 8.14
CA GLN A 42 -4.33 -5.20 9.02
C GLN A 42 -5.11 -4.08 8.32
N ASN A 43 -4.42 -3.26 7.52
CA ASN A 43 -4.98 -2.06 6.95
C ASN A 43 -5.61 -2.30 5.57
N ARG A 44 -6.95 -2.27 5.49
CA ARG A 44 -7.67 -2.43 4.22
C ARG A 44 -7.41 -1.30 3.22
N PHE A 45 -7.17 -0.08 3.69
CA PHE A 45 -6.89 1.07 2.83
C PHE A 45 -5.55 0.91 2.11
N VAL A 46 -4.49 0.55 2.84
CA VAL A 46 -3.17 0.28 2.24
C VAL A 46 -3.24 -0.89 1.28
N ARG A 47 -3.95 -1.96 1.63
CA ARG A 47 -4.13 -3.12 0.74
C ARG A 47 -4.88 -2.77 -0.55
N PHE A 48 -5.86 -1.87 -0.48
CA PHE A 48 -6.57 -1.38 -1.67
C PHE A 48 -5.64 -0.63 -2.62
N HIS A 49 -4.84 0.30 -2.10
CA HIS A 49 -3.86 1.03 -2.90
C HIS A 49 -2.76 0.13 -3.46
N ALA A 50 -2.31 -0.84 -2.68
CA ALA A 50 -1.36 -1.86 -3.13
C ALA A 50 -1.92 -2.68 -4.30
N MET A 51 -3.19 -3.13 -4.23
CA MET A 51 -3.87 -3.80 -5.35
C MET A 51 -3.99 -2.89 -6.58
N GLN A 52 -4.35 -1.61 -6.39
CA GLN A 52 -4.44 -0.66 -7.49
C GLN A 52 -3.08 -0.48 -8.18
N SER A 53 -1.98 -0.38 -7.42
CA SER A 53 -0.63 -0.29 -7.97
C SER A 53 -0.27 -1.55 -8.79
N ILE A 54 -0.55 -2.75 -8.26
CA ILE A 54 -0.32 -4.02 -8.98
C ILE A 54 -1.08 -4.03 -10.30
N LEU A 55 -2.39 -3.76 -10.27
CA LEU A 55 -3.26 -3.85 -11.44
C LEU A 55 -2.91 -2.78 -12.49
N PHE A 56 -2.64 -1.55 -12.05
CA PHE A 56 -2.33 -0.45 -12.96
C PHE A 56 -0.98 -0.66 -13.65
N PHE A 57 0.11 -0.79 -12.89
CA PHE A 57 1.44 -0.91 -13.47
C PHE A 57 1.69 -2.30 -14.08
N GLY A 58 1.12 -3.36 -13.49
CA GLY A 58 1.21 -4.71 -14.04
C GLY A 58 0.41 -4.83 -15.33
N GLY A 59 -0.79 -4.25 -15.38
CA GLY A 59 -1.61 -4.16 -16.59
C GLY A 59 -0.91 -3.40 -17.71
N ILE A 60 -0.33 -2.23 -17.41
CA ILE A 60 0.49 -1.46 -18.37
C ILE A 60 1.68 -2.29 -18.86
N THR A 61 2.41 -2.94 -17.96
CA THR A 61 3.55 -3.79 -18.34
C THR A 61 3.13 -4.90 -19.30
N VAL A 62 1.97 -5.53 -19.09
CA VAL A 62 1.45 -6.58 -19.98
C VAL A 62 0.99 -6.03 -21.33
N ILE A 63 0.44 -4.82 -21.37
CA ILE A 63 0.00 -4.16 -22.61
C ILE A 63 1.21 -3.71 -23.46
N ASP A 64 2.27 -3.26 -22.79
CA ASP A 64 3.45 -2.68 -23.45
C ASP A 64 4.47 -3.74 -23.94
N ILE A 65 4.28 -5.02 -23.59
CA ILE A 65 5.08 -6.17 -24.06
C ILE A 65 4.48 -6.74 -25.34
#